data_AF-A0A0M2UUP1-F1
#
_entry.id   AF-A0A0M2UUP1-F1
#
_cell.length_a   1.000
_cell.length_b   1.000
_cell.length_c   1.000
_cell.angle_alpha   90.00
_cell.angle_beta   90.00
_cell.angle_gamma   90.00
#
_symmetry.space_group_name_H-M   'P 1'
#
loop_
_entity.id
_entity.type
_entity.pdbx_description
1 polymer ?
#
loop_
_entity_poly.entity_id
_entity_poly.type
_entity_poly.pdbx_seq_one_letter_code
_entity_poly.pdbx_strand_id
1 'polypeptide(L)'
;MPDFDLSNFSEDDKLLLRAKPISNLMDIDAFPFQLFQKSDLGAGEDERSFLDYVCYTDYRINFGDDFISMSIDMLLLEKLEISIVGLDFITFEIGRAGYFPFKISVEIRTESFYLNLSNVELGIKFGRDLLIPIEIGQDGVPLKVDKKFVEINGSSKATISTVGSLLLDKDFNISARGFDSLNLTPCKLRNIPIALTFQNLKLDLSKKDSIQEIIDAGFDESFQGIYVQTLSVYFDGELGDILPPVNASNFIIGTGGVSGSISAVFTPGFDPDTGQFTGDASGTLFGISMGLNKFEMEMLRNNLNGFSLKDGFIFPFSKKKHLTTNENMCQLMCVFL
;
A
#
# COMPACT_ATOMS: atom_id res chain seq x y z
N MET A 1 -29.63 -30.73 25.85
CA MET A 1 -30.13 -29.84 24.78
C MET A 1 -30.84 -30.72 23.77
N PRO A 2 -32.00 -30.33 23.23
CA PRO A 2 -32.62 -31.06 22.13
C PRO A 2 -31.64 -31.10 20.95
N ASP A 3 -31.55 -32.25 20.26
CA ASP A 3 -30.74 -32.41 19.06
C ASP A 3 -31.28 -31.48 17.96
N PHE A 4 -30.64 -30.33 17.81
CA PHE A 4 -30.92 -29.41 16.72
C PHE A 4 -30.35 -30.02 15.43
N ASP A 5 -31.23 -30.34 14.48
CA ASP A 5 -30.82 -30.79 13.15
C ASP A 5 -30.21 -29.62 12.37
N LEU A 6 -28.88 -29.63 12.26
CA LEU A 6 -28.12 -28.61 11.55
C LEU A 6 -28.02 -28.86 10.04
N SER A 7 -28.60 -29.95 9.50
CA SER A 7 -28.42 -30.34 8.10
C SER A 7 -28.93 -29.30 7.09
N ASN A 8 -29.89 -28.47 7.49
CA ASN A 8 -30.50 -27.44 6.64
C ASN A 8 -29.79 -26.07 6.71
N PHE A 9 -28.80 -25.90 7.58
CA PHE A 9 -28.06 -24.65 7.72
C PHE A 9 -26.89 -24.60 6.74
N SER A 10 -26.56 -23.39 6.26
CA SER A 10 -25.32 -23.19 5.51
C SER A 10 -24.11 -23.49 6.39
N GLU A 11 -22.94 -23.75 5.80
CA GLU A 11 -21.71 -23.95 6.58
C GLU A 11 -21.36 -22.72 7.42
N ASP A 12 -21.69 -21.53 6.91
CA ASP A 12 -21.50 -20.26 7.62
C ASP A 12 -22.42 -20.13 8.85
N ASP A 13 -23.69 -20.52 8.72
CA ASP A 13 -24.63 -20.53 9.85
C ASP A 13 -24.19 -21.54 10.92
N LYS A 14 -23.72 -22.72 10.49
CA LYS A 14 -23.18 -23.74 11.41
C LYS A 14 -21.96 -23.23 12.16
N LEU A 15 -21.10 -22.46 11.49
CA LEU A 15 -19.93 -21.84 12.10
C LEU A 15 -20.33 -20.84 13.19
N LEU A 16 -21.29 -19.95 12.89
CA LEU A 16 -21.81 -18.96 13.84
C LEU A 16 -22.49 -19.62 15.05
N LEU A 17 -23.23 -20.71 14.85
CA LEU A 17 -23.87 -21.45 15.95
C LEU A 17 -22.88 -22.10 16.92
N ARG A 18 -21.65 -22.36 16.47
CA ARG A 18 -20.57 -22.95 17.30
C ARG A 18 -19.65 -21.91 17.91
N ALA A 19 -19.70 -20.67 17.42
CA ALA A 19 -18.84 -19.59 17.87
C ALA A 19 -19.08 -19.28 19.35
N LYS A 20 -18.02 -19.35 20.14
CA LYS A 20 -18.03 -18.98 21.56
C LYS A 20 -17.11 -17.79 21.79
N PRO A 21 -17.59 -16.68 22.35
CA PRO A 21 -16.78 -15.53 22.70
C PRO A 21 -15.56 -15.89 23.56
N ILE A 22 -14.42 -15.23 23.31
CA ILE A 22 -13.22 -15.34 24.16
C ILE A 22 -13.47 -14.78 25.55
N SER A 23 -14.41 -13.83 25.71
CA SER A 23 -14.82 -13.29 27.02
C SER A 23 -15.31 -14.37 28.00
N ASN A 24 -15.71 -15.55 27.52
CA ASN A 24 -16.04 -16.70 28.37
C ASN A 24 -14.80 -17.38 28.98
N LEU A 25 -13.62 -17.14 28.43
CA LEU A 25 -12.36 -17.80 28.80
C LEU A 25 -11.42 -16.87 29.57
N MET A 26 -11.50 -15.56 29.34
CA MET A 26 -10.65 -14.59 30.01
C MET A 26 -11.40 -13.29 30.29
N ASP A 27 -11.07 -12.67 31.42
CA ASP A 27 -11.55 -11.35 31.79
C ASP A 27 -10.87 -10.28 30.91
N ILE A 28 -11.63 -9.22 30.60
CA ILE A 28 -11.16 -8.07 29.86
C ILE A 28 -9.98 -7.41 30.60
N ASP A 29 -10.02 -7.37 31.93
CA ASP A 29 -8.98 -6.76 32.77
C ASP A 29 -7.63 -7.50 32.71
N ALA A 30 -7.63 -8.75 32.22
CA ALA A 30 -6.39 -9.51 31.99
C ALA A 30 -5.68 -9.12 30.68
N PHE A 31 -6.33 -8.37 29.80
CA PHE A 31 -5.75 -7.97 28.52
C PHE A 31 -4.94 -6.67 28.64
N PRO A 32 -3.72 -6.59 28.08
CA PRO A 32 -2.82 -5.44 28.27
C PRO A 32 -3.23 -4.24 27.39
N PHE A 33 -4.25 -3.49 27.83
CA PHE A 33 -4.85 -2.40 27.04
C PHE A 33 -4.13 -1.07 27.01
N GLN A 34 -3.02 -0.93 27.72
CA GLN A 34 -2.37 0.38 27.94
C GLN A 34 -1.92 1.06 26.63
N LEU A 35 -1.90 0.33 25.51
CA LEU A 35 -1.49 0.82 24.19
C LEU A 35 -2.67 1.27 23.30
N PHE A 36 -3.92 1.03 23.70
CA PHE A 36 -5.10 1.22 22.85
C PHE A 36 -6.05 2.28 23.42
N GLN A 37 -6.79 2.97 22.54
CA GLN A 37 -7.86 3.85 22.99
C GLN A 37 -8.99 3.03 23.60
N LYS A 38 -9.42 3.41 24.80
CA LYS A 38 -10.45 2.69 25.56
C LYS A 38 -11.80 2.62 24.81
N SER A 39 -12.10 3.64 24.00
CA SER A 39 -13.28 3.71 23.13
C SER A 39 -13.28 2.64 22.04
N ASP A 40 -12.11 2.29 21.52
CA ASP A 40 -11.97 1.37 20.38
C ASP A 40 -12.13 -0.09 20.80
N LEU A 41 -12.21 -0.34 22.11
CA LEU A 41 -12.26 -1.66 22.73
C LEU A 41 -13.62 -2.01 23.33
N GLY A 42 -14.61 -1.12 23.14
CA GLY A 42 -15.97 -1.32 23.65
C GLY A 42 -16.07 -1.13 25.17
N ALA A 43 -15.50 -0.06 25.71
CA ALA A 43 -15.52 0.21 27.16
C ALA A 43 -16.36 1.43 27.56
N GLY A 44 -17.33 1.82 26.74
CA GLY A 44 -18.45 2.69 27.10
C GLY A 44 -19.51 1.99 27.96
N GLU A 45 -20.46 2.75 28.50
CA GLU A 45 -21.42 2.29 29.52
C GLU A 45 -22.39 1.17 29.05
N ASP A 46 -22.48 0.89 27.74
CA ASP A 46 -23.33 -0.15 27.13
C ASP A 46 -22.58 -1.08 26.14
N GLU A 47 -21.25 -1.03 26.10
CA GLU A 47 -20.48 -1.63 25.02
C GLU A 47 -20.01 -3.06 25.34
N ARG A 48 -20.29 -3.98 24.41
CA ARG A 48 -19.71 -5.32 24.38
C ARG A 48 -18.20 -5.18 24.24
N SER A 49 -17.45 -5.96 25.01
CA SER A 49 -15.99 -5.89 24.95
C SER A 49 -15.49 -6.44 23.61
N PHE A 50 -14.32 -6.02 23.14
CA PHE A 50 -13.73 -6.59 21.91
C PHE A 50 -13.62 -8.13 21.95
N LEU A 51 -13.48 -8.73 23.14
CA LEU A 51 -13.44 -10.19 23.34
C LEU A 51 -14.78 -10.89 23.05
N ASP A 52 -15.87 -10.13 22.96
CA ASP A 52 -17.17 -10.64 22.52
C ASP A 52 -17.25 -10.78 20.99
N TYR A 53 -16.41 -10.04 20.26
CA TYR A 53 -16.34 -10.09 18.80
C TYR A 53 -15.35 -11.14 18.30
N VAL A 54 -14.40 -11.56 19.15
CA VAL A 54 -13.47 -12.65 18.84
C VAL A 54 -14.01 -13.93 19.46
N CYS A 55 -14.31 -14.91 18.62
CA CYS A 55 -14.86 -16.19 19.02
C CYS A 55 -13.89 -17.33 18.68
N TYR A 56 -13.98 -18.45 19.39
CA TYR A 56 -13.41 -19.73 18.96
C TYR A 56 -14.53 -20.68 18.55
N THR A 57 -14.26 -21.55 17.57
CA THR A 57 -15.26 -22.49 17.02
C THR A 57 -14.86 -23.95 17.24
N ASP A 58 -13.56 -24.24 17.17
CA ASP A 58 -12.99 -25.57 17.39
C ASP A 58 -11.55 -25.46 17.92
N TYR A 59 -11.06 -26.53 18.54
CA TYR A 59 -9.65 -26.62 18.93
C TYR A 59 -9.15 -28.06 18.87
N ARG A 60 -7.86 -28.21 18.60
CA ARG A 60 -7.17 -29.50 18.57
C ARG A 60 -5.88 -29.40 19.33
N ILE A 61 -5.59 -30.41 20.14
CA ILE A 61 -4.34 -30.53 20.89
C ILE A 61 -3.73 -31.88 20.51
N ASN A 62 -2.46 -31.85 20.11
CA ASN A 62 -1.68 -33.04 19.84
C ASN A 62 -0.48 -33.09 20.79
N PHE A 63 -0.19 -34.29 21.28
CA PHE A 63 0.96 -34.58 22.11
C PHE A 63 1.88 -35.51 21.33
N GLY A 64 3.17 -35.17 21.28
CA GLY A 64 4.23 -36.04 20.80
C GLY A 64 5.30 -36.22 21.88
N ASP A 65 6.31 -37.03 21.58
CA ASP A 65 7.40 -37.31 22.52
C ASP A 65 8.22 -36.06 22.89
N ASP A 66 8.34 -35.10 21.96
CA ASP A 66 9.13 -33.88 22.10
C ASP A 66 8.33 -32.58 21.87
N PHE A 67 7.01 -32.66 21.69
CA PHE A 67 6.19 -31.48 21.40
C PHE A 67 4.77 -31.54 21.95
N ILE A 68 4.22 -30.35 22.20
CA ILE A 68 2.81 -30.09 22.41
C ILE A 68 2.39 -29.10 21.33
N SER A 69 1.39 -29.45 20.51
CA SER A 69 0.83 -28.51 19.54
C SER A 69 -0.66 -28.30 19.79
N MET A 70 -1.08 -27.04 19.74
CA MET A 70 -2.46 -26.62 19.86
C MET A 70 -2.83 -25.81 18.62
N SER A 71 -4.02 -26.04 18.07
CA SER A 71 -4.59 -25.23 17.01
C SER A 71 -6.01 -24.86 17.40
N ILE A 72 -6.33 -23.58 17.35
CA ILE A 72 -7.66 -23.04 17.64
C ILE A 72 -8.18 -22.37 16.37
N ASP A 73 -9.35 -22.80 15.92
CA ASP A 73 -10.08 -22.14 14.84
C ASP A 73 -10.86 -20.98 15.45
N MET A 74 -10.53 -19.78 14.99
CA MET A 74 -11.04 -18.51 15.48
C MET A 74 -11.99 -17.90 14.46
N LEU A 75 -12.91 -17.09 14.96
CA LEU A 75 -13.86 -16.34 14.16
C LEU A 75 -13.94 -14.93 14.72
N LEU A 76 -13.60 -13.94 13.90
CA LEU A 76 -13.86 -12.56 14.20
C LEU A 76 -15.23 -12.20 13.63
N LEU A 77 -16.19 -11.78 14.45
CA LEU A 77 -17.57 -11.52 14.02
C LEU A 77 -17.72 -10.23 13.20
N GLU A 78 -16.88 -9.25 13.52
CA GLU A 78 -16.81 -7.96 12.86
C GLU A 78 -15.36 -7.48 12.84
N LYS A 79 -14.96 -6.73 11.81
CA LYS A 79 -13.64 -6.07 11.79
C LYS A 79 -13.37 -5.31 13.08
N LEU A 80 -12.13 -5.42 13.57
CA LEU A 80 -11.64 -4.59 14.68
C LEU A 80 -10.93 -3.38 14.11
N GLU A 81 -11.29 -2.20 14.59
CA GLU A 81 -10.63 -0.94 14.24
C GLU A 81 -9.89 -0.43 15.47
N ILE A 82 -8.59 -0.18 15.33
CA ILE A 82 -7.72 0.21 16.43
C ILE A 82 -7.00 1.51 16.06
N SER A 83 -7.28 2.57 16.80
CA SER A 83 -6.59 3.85 16.65
C SER A 83 -5.49 4.00 17.69
N ILE A 84 -4.36 4.58 17.27
CA ILE A 84 -3.25 4.89 18.19
C ILE A 84 -3.42 6.33 18.67
N VAL A 85 -3.33 6.55 19.98
CA VAL A 85 -3.39 7.90 20.58
C VAL A 85 -2.33 8.80 19.94
N GLY A 86 -2.75 9.95 19.41
CA GLY A 86 -1.86 10.92 18.76
C GLY A 86 -1.58 10.63 17.28
N LEU A 87 -2.14 9.57 16.71
CA LEU A 87 -2.11 9.25 15.28
C LEU A 87 -3.54 9.16 14.71
N ASP A 88 -4.34 10.20 14.94
CA ASP A 88 -5.78 10.21 14.63
C ASP A 88 -6.10 10.04 13.13
N PHE A 89 -5.10 10.21 12.26
CA PHE A 89 -5.21 10.01 10.82
C PHE A 89 -4.90 8.58 10.36
N ILE A 90 -4.54 7.67 11.27
CA ILE A 90 -4.29 6.25 10.97
C ILE A 90 -5.13 5.38 11.89
N THR A 91 -5.86 4.44 11.31
CA THR A 91 -6.58 3.39 12.04
C THR A 91 -6.10 2.04 11.52
N PHE A 92 -5.67 1.16 12.40
CA PHE A 92 -5.33 -0.22 12.06
C PHE A 92 -6.60 -1.06 12.03
N GLU A 93 -6.70 -1.97 11.09
CA GLU A 93 -7.82 -2.89 10.97
C GLU A 93 -7.34 -4.34 11.10
N ILE A 94 -8.17 -5.15 11.75
CA ILE A 94 -8.01 -6.60 11.76
C ILE A 94 -9.33 -7.22 11.30
N GLY A 95 -9.26 -8.07 10.28
CA GLY A 95 -10.43 -8.69 9.64
C GLY A 95 -11.03 -7.87 8.50
N ARG A 96 -12.29 -8.17 8.17
CA ARG A 96 -13.07 -7.54 7.10
C ARG A 96 -14.50 -7.29 7.53
N ALA A 97 -15.30 -6.65 6.68
CA ALA A 97 -16.74 -6.53 6.92
C ALA A 97 -17.41 -7.91 6.96
N GLY A 98 -18.23 -8.15 7.98
CA GLY A 98 -18.80 -9.47 8.28
C GLY A 98 -17.86 -10.34 9.11
N TYR A 99 -18.16 -11.64 9.18
CA TYR A 99 -17.33 -12.58 9.93
C TYR A 99 -16.08 -12.99 9.14
N PHE A 100 -14.97 -13.20 9.85
CA PHE A 100 -13.67 -13.52 9.28
C PHE A 100 -13.01 -14.65 10.06
N PRO A 101 -12.87 -15.86 9.47
CA PRO A 101 -12.21 -16.98 10.12
C PRO A 101 -10.69 -16.84 10.05
N PHE A 102 -10.02 -17.12 11.16
CA PHE A 102 -8.56 -17.17 11.23
C PHE A 102 -8.13 -18.29 12.18
N LYS A 103 -6.84 -18.59 12.28
CA LYS A 103 -6.36 -19.70 13.09
C LYS A 103 -5.21 -19.29 13.97
N ILE A 104 -5.24 -19.71 15.24
CA ILE A 104 -4.12 -19.59 16.15
C ILE A 104 -3.52 -20.98 16.34
N SER A 105 -2.26 -21.15 15.98
CA SER A 105 -1.51 -22.38 16.23
C SER A 105 -0.35 -22.09 17.18
N VAL A 106 -0.20 -22.90 18.21
CA VAL A 106 0.93 -22.86 19.14
C VAL A 106 1.62 -24.21 19.08
N GLU A 107 2.94 -24.21 18.89
CA GLU A 107 3.77 -25.40 18.99
C GLU A 107 4.88 -25.14 20.01
N ILE A 108 4.95 -26.00 21.02
CA ILE A 108 5.96 -25.97 22.07
C ILE A 108 6.78 -27.25 21.94
N ARG A 109 8.09 -27.12 21.81
CA ARG A 109 9.07 -28.21 21.87
C ARG A 109 10.05 -27.96 23.00
N THR A 110 10.87 -28.96 23.33
CA THR A 110 11.92 -28.85 24.36
C THR A 110 12.80 -27.60 24.20
N GLU A 111 13.16 -27.26 22.95
CA GLU A 111 14.11 -26.17 22.64
C GLU A 111 13.52 -25.09 21.72
N SER A 112 12.21 -25.12 21.45
CA SER A 112 11.58 -24.12 20.57
C SER A 112 10.12 -23.86 20.90
N PHE A 113 9.67 -22.67 20.52
CA PHE A 113 8.31 -22.19 20.69
C PHE A 113 7.92 -21.46 19.42
N TYR A 114 6.72 -21.73 18.93
CA TYR A 114 6.14 -21.04 17.78
C TYR A 114 4.68 -20.74 18.07
N LEU A 115 4.30 -19.47 17.92
CA LEU A 115 2.92 -19.04 17.88
C LEU A 115 2.63 -18.44 16.51
N ASN A 116 1.67 -18.99 15.81
CA ASN A 116 1.32 -18.64 14.44
C ASN A 116 -0.15 -18.24 14.35
N LEU A 117 -0.40 -16.99 13.99
CA LEU A 117 -1.73 -16.53 13.60
C LEU A 117 -1.81 -16.64 12.08
N SER A 118 -2.54 -17.63 11.59
CA SER A 118 -2.74 -17.88 10.16
C SER A 118 -4.00 -17.20 9.64
N ASN A 119 -3.95 -16.77 8.38
CA ASN A 119 -5.08 -16.14 7.69
C ASN A 119 -5.62 -14.92 8.43
N VAL A 120 -4.73 -14.01 8.83
CA VAL A 120 -5.10 -12.73 9.44
C VAL A 120 -5.18 -11.68 8.34
N GLU A 121 -6.32 -11.01 8.24
CA GLU A 121 -6.42 -9.79 7.44
C GLU A 121 -6.01 -8.60 8.29
N LEU A 122 -5.00 -7.89 7.84
CA LEU A 122 -4.55 -6.64 8.44
C LEU A 122 -4.82 -5.51 7.46
N GLY A 123 -5.25 -4.38 7.99
CA GLY A 123 -5.45 -3.17 7.22
C GLY A 123 -4.91 -1.92 7.92
N ILE A 124 -4.65 -0.90 7.12
CA ILE A 124 -4.33 0.46 7.57
C ILE A 124 -5.27 1.39 6.82
N LYS A 125 -6.09 2.11 7.58
CA LYS A 125 -6.96 3.16 7.06
C LYS A 125 -6.33 4.51 7.29
N PHE A 126 -6.38 5.34 6.27
CA PHE A 126 -5.97 6.72 6.33
C PHE A 126 -7.19 7.63 6.44
N GLY A 127 -7.13 8.56 7.39
CA GLY A 127 -8.13 9.60 7.55
C GLY A 127 -8.25 10.43 6.27
N ARG A 128 -9.47 10.86 5.94
CA ARG A 128 -9.74 11.69 4.76
C ARG A 128 -9.02 13.02 4.80
N ASP A 129 -8.56 13.46 5.98
CA ASP A 129 -7.74 14.65 6.17
C ASP A 129 -6.35 14.54 5.54
N LEU A 130 -5.88 13.31 5.31
CA LEU A 130 -4.65 13.03 4.58
C LEU A 130 -4.94 12.53 3.17
N LEU A 131 -5.68 11.42 3.05
CA LEU A 131 -5.93 10.72 1.79
C LEU A 131 -7.43 10.60 1.49
N ILE A 132 -7.84 11.12 0.33
CA ILE A 132 -9.22 11.05 -0.12
C ILE A 132 -9.33 10.00 -1.23
N PRO A 133 -10.08 8.90 -1.03
CA PRO A 133 -10.28 7.89 -2.07
C PRO A 133 -10.95 8.46 -3.31
N ILE A 134 -10.50 7.99 -4.49
CA ILE A 134 -11.03 8.42 -5.78
C ILE A 134 -11.44 7.22 -6.63
N GLU A 135 -12.38 7.43 -7.55
CA GLU A 135 -12.82 6.41 -8.49
C GLU A 135 -11.77 6.18 -9.59
N ILE A 136 -11.63 4.93 -10.01
CA ILE A 136 -10.79 4.52 -11.13
C ILE A 136 -11.66 4.01 -12.28
N GLY A 137 -11.25 4.34 -13.51
CA GLY A 137 -11.82 3.80 -14.72
C GLY A 137 -11.45 2.34 -14.95
N GLN A 138 -12.02 1.74 -16.00
CA GLN A 138 -11.71 0.36 -16.39
C GLN A 138 -10.26 0.19 -16.87
N ASP A 139 -9.61 1.27 -17.26
CA ASP A 139 -8.20 1.36 -17.67
C ASP A 139 -7.24 1.54 -16.48
N GLY A 140 -7.75 1.60 -15.25
CA GLY A 140 -6.94 1.83 -14.05
C GLY A 140 -6.51 3.29 -13.87
N VAL A 141 -7.01 4.22 -14.68
CA VAL A 141 -6.73 5.65 -14.58
C VAL A 141 -7.80 6.31 -13.68
N PRO A 142 -7.43 7.26 -12.80
CA PRO A 142 -8.41 7.99 -12.02
C PRO A 142 -9.47 8.70 -12.88
N LEU A 143 -10.74 8.51 -12.55
CA LEU A 143 -11.84 9.18 -13.23
C LEU A 143 -11.83 10.68 -12.92
N LYS A 144 -12.08 11.50 -13.95
CA LYS A 144 -12.17 12.95 -13.84
C LYS A 144 -13.47 13.47 -14.42
N VAL A 145 -14.09 14.42 -13.73
CA VAL A 145 -15.23 15.23 -14.21
C VAL A 145 -14.86 16.70 -14.02
N ASP A 146 -15.01 17.52 -15.07
CA ASP A 146 -14.61 18.93 -15.07
C ASP A 146 -13.18 19.16 -14.54
N LYS A 147 -12.24 18.30 -14.98
CA LYS A 147 -10.81 18.34 -14.61
C LYS A 147 -10.52 18.09 -13.13
N LYS A 148 -11.46 17.50 -12.39
CA LYS A 148 -11.28 17.10 -10.99
C LYS A 148 -11.49 15.61 -10.82
N PHE A 149 -10.70 14.98 -9.95
CA PHE A 149 -10.91 13.59 -9.59
C PHE A 149 -12.29 13.38 -8.98
N VAL A 150 -12.97 12.32 -9.40
CA VAL A 150 -14.22 11.88 -8.80
C VAL A 150 -13.89 11.20 -7.48
N GLU A 151 -14.28 11.84 -6.37
CA GLU A 151 -14.11 11.26 -5.04
C GLU A 151 -15.13 10.15 -4.83
N ILE A 152 -14.70 9.05 -4.19
CA ILE A 152 -15.65 8.05 -3.71
C ILE A 152 -16.46 8.70 -2.58
N ASN A 153 -17.75 8.90 -2.84
CA ASN A 153 -18.69 9.52 -1.90
C ASN A 153 -18.81 8.72 -0.60
N GLY A 154 -19.14 9.42 0.49
CA GLY A 154 -19.42 8.83 1.80
C GLY A 154 -18.24 8.81 2.76
N SER A 155 -18.31 7.93 3.76
CA SER A 155 -17.31 7.76 4.83
C SER A 155 -16.13 6.87 4.43
N SER A 156 -16.01 6.52 3.15
CA SER A 156 -14.91 5.71 2.61
C SER A 156 -13.56 6.36 2.90
N LYS A 157 -12.65 5.59 3.47
CA LYS A 157 -11.26 5.96 3.79
C LYS A 157 -10.31 5.23 2.84
N ALA A 158 -9.15 5.81 2.58
CA ALA A 158 -8.14 5.10 1.79
C ALA A 158 -7.56 3.98 2.64
N THR A 159 -7.46 2.77 2.09
CA THR A 159 -7.06 1.59 2.85
C THR A 159 -5.93 0.86 2.17
N ILE A 160 -4.98 0.40 2.96
CA ILE A 160 -4.12 -0.73 2.61
C ILE A 160 -4.70 -1.94 3.32
N SER A 161 -4.96 -3.04 2.64
CA SER A 161 -5.34 -4.30 3.28
C SER A 161 -4.65 -5.48 2.64
N THR A 162 -4.48 -6.54 3.42
CA THR A 162 -3.66 -7.69 3.06
C THR A 162 -3.98 -8.85 3.99
N VAL A 163 -3.85 -10.07 3.47
CA VAL A 163 -4.08 -11.30 4.23
C VAL A 163 -2.77 -12.06 4.33
N GLY A 164 -2.36 -12.33 5.55
CA GLY A 164 -1.09 -12.99 5.82
C GLY A 164 -1.13 -13.85 7.06
N SER A 165 0.06 -14.17 7.55
CA SER A 165 0.25 -14.89 8.81
C SER A 165 1.31 -14.20 9.65
N LEU A 166 1.08 -14.13 10.96
CA LEU A 166 2.04 -13.60 11.92
C LEU A 166 2.64 -14.76 12.70
N LEU A 167 3.96 -14.83 12.76
CA LEU A 167 4.72 -15.84 13.48
C LEU A 167 5.54 -15.18 14.58
N LEU A 168 5.35 -15.62 15.82
CA LEU A 168 6.17 -15.31 16.98
C LEU A 168 7.02 -16.53 17.31
N ASP A 169 8.34 -16.36 17.35
CA ASP A 169 9.29 -17.43 17.68
C ASP A 169 9.69 -17.45 19.17
N LYS A 170 10.57 -18.40 19.52
CA LYS A 170 11.08 -18.60 20.89
C LYS A 170 11.87 -17.40 21.45
N ASP A 171 12.40 -16.55 20.58
CA ASP A 171 13.17 -15.38 20.94
C ASP A 171 12.30 -14.11 20.95
N PHE A 172 10.96 -14.30 20.85
CA PHE A 172 9.95 -13.25 20.74
C PHE A 172 10.12 -12.35 19.51
N ASN A 173 10.76 -12.85 18.44
CA ASN A 173 10.77 -12.15 17.18
C ASN A 173 9.43 -12.36 16.48
N ILE A 174 8.81 -11.25 16.06
CA ILE A 174 7.62 -11.26 15.23
C ILE A 174 8.07 -11.22 13.78
N SER A 175 7.63 -12.19 12.98
CA SER A 175 7.77 -12.20 11.53
C SER A 175 6.39 -12.26 10.88
N ALA A 176 6.27 -11.67 9.71
CA ALA A 176 5.02 -11.58 8.97
C ALA A 176 5.23 -12.27 7.61
N ARG A 177 4.28 -13.09 7.17
CA ARG A 177 4.32 -13.81 5.87
C ARG A 177 3.06 -13.55 5.08
N GLY A 178 3.17 -13.48 3.75
CA GLY A 178 2.01 -13.23 2.88
C GLY A 178 1.61 -11.75 2.82
N PHE A 179 2.42 -10.85 3.39
CA PHE A 179 2.25 -9.40 3.32
C PHE A 179 3.08 -8.80 2.17
N ASP A 180 3.38 -9.62 1.17
CA ASP A 180 4.40 -9.38 0.16
C ASP A 180 3.86 -8.52 -1.01
N SER A 181 2.57 -8.19 -1.00
CA SER A 181 1.97 -7.21 -1.91
C SER A 181 0.79 -6.55 -1.21
N LEU A 182 0.96 -5.26 -0.97
CA LEU A 182 -0.02 -4.35 -0.44
C LEU A 182 -0.50 -3.46 -1.57
N ASN A 183 -1.79 -3.17 -1.61
CA ASN A 183 -2.35 -2.19 -2.52
C ASN A 183 -3.05 -1.12 -1.70
N LEU A 184 -2.66 0.13 -1.92
CA LEU A 184 -3.38 1.29 -1.39
C LEU A 184 -4.53 1.61 -2.33
N THR A 185 -5.73 1.80 -1.79
CA THR A 185 -6.86 2.34 -2.56
C THR A 185 -6.43 3.63 -3.28
N PRO A 186 -6.66 3.76 -4.60
CA PRO A 186 -6.42 5.00 -5.34
C PRO A 186 -6.95 6.21 -4.57
N CYS A 187 -6.10 7.20 -4.37
CA CYS A 187 -6.44 8.33 -3.52
C CYS A 187 -5.72 9.60 -3.95
N LYS A 188 -6.30 10.76 -3.62
CA LYS A 188 -5.64 12.05 -3.72
C LYS A 188 -5.20 12.56 -2.37
N LEU A 189 -4.11 13.30 -2.37
CA LEU A 189 -3.65 14.04 -1.20
C LEU A 189 -4.62 15.19 -0.94
N ARG A 190 -5.06 15.37 0.31
CA ARG A 190 -5.93 16.50 0.63
C ARG A 190 -5.23 17.83 0.32
N ASN A 191 -5.96 18.76 -0.29
CA ASN A 191 -5.52 20.11 -0.67
C ASN A 191 -4.38 20.17 -1.69
N ILE A 192 -3.94 19.04 -2.23
CA ILE A 192 -2.92 18.98 -3.29
C ILE A 192 -3.58 18.38 -4.52
N PRO A 193 -3.44 18.99 -5.72
CA PRO A 193 -4.07 18.50 -6.94
C PRO A 193 -3.32 17.28 -7.51
N ILE A 194 -3.04 16.29 -6.66
CA ILE A 194 -2.27 15.09 -6.97
C ILE A 194 -3.02 13.86 -6.46
N ALA A 195 -3.24 12.91 -7.37
CA ALA A 195 -3.67 11.56 -7.05
C ALA A 195 -2.52 10.57 -7.23
N LEU A 196 -2.56 9.53 -6.40
CA LEU A 196 -1.57 8.46 -6.34
C LEU A 196 -2.27 7.12 -6.54
N THR A 197 -1.66 6.28 -7.36
CA THR A 197 -1.99 4.85 -7.43
C THR A 197 -0.71 4.05 -7.19
N PHE A 198 -0.85 2.95 -6.46
CA PHE A 198 0.26 2.09 -6.06
C PHE A 198 -0.01 0.67 -6.57
N GLN A 199 1.02 -0.01 -7.03
CA GLN A 199 0.97 -1.43 -7.37
C GLN A 199 2.14 -2.15 -6.70
N ASN A 200 1.83 -3.27 -6.04
CA ASN A 200 2.80 -4.12 -5.35
C ASN A 200 3.68 -3.36 -4.36
N LEU A 201 3.02 -2.67 -3.42
CA LEU A 201 3.70 -2.04 -2.29
C LEU A 201 4.18 -3.13 -1.32
N LYS A 202 5.40 -3.03 -0.83
CA LYS A 202 5.97 -3.89 0.20
C LYS A 202 6.51 -3.02 1.34
N LEU A 203 6.31 -3.47 2.57
CA LEU A 203 6.86 -2.84 3.75
C LEU A 203 8.10 -3.61 4.19
N ASP A 204 9.21 -2.91 4.38
CA ASP A 204 10.39 -3.46 5.01
C ASP A 204 10.59 -2.81 6.38
N LEU A 205 10.31 -3.57 7.44
CA LEU A 205 10.37 -3.08 8.82
C LEU A 205 11.46 -3.80 9.62
N SER A 206 12.13 -4.78 9.03
CA SER A 206 13.14 -5.57 9.72
C SER A 206 14.46 -4.80 9.83
N LYS A 207 15.25 -5.10 10.85
CA LYS A 207 16.57 -4.47 11.09
C LYS A 207 17.74 -5.37 10.71
N LYS A 208 17.46 -6.60 10.32
CA LYS A 208 18.44 -7.68 10.18
C LYS A 208 18.31 -8.46 8.89
N ASP A 209 17.26 -8.19 8.13
CA ASP A 209 16.89 -8.95 6.95
C ASP A 209 16.01 -8.05 6.12
N SER A 210 16.31 -7.88 4.85
CA SER A 210 15.63 -6.95 3.96
C SER A 210 15.12 -7.69 2.74
N ILE A 211 14.05 -7.19 2.12
CA ILE A 211 13.51 -7.83 0.91
C ILE A 211 14.51 -7.74 -0.24
N GLN A 212 14.48 -8.74 -1.14
CA GLN A 212 15.47 -8.85 -2.22
C GLN A 212 15.53 -7.59 -3.10
N GLU A 213 14.40 -6.93 -3.36
CA GLU A 213 14.36 -5.71 -4.17
C GLU A 213 15.14 -4.54 -3.56
N ILE A 214 15.22 -4.47 -2.23
CA ILE A 214 15.97 -3.44 -1.51
C ILE A 214 17.48 -3.73 -1.59
N ILE A 215 17.87 -5.00 -1.42
CA ILE A 215 19.25 -5.46 -1.56
C ILE A 215 19.74 -5.25 -3.00
N ASP A 216 18.92 -5.58 -3.99
CA ASP A 216 19.23 -5.39 -5.41
C ASP A 216 19.40 -3.91 -5.77
N ALA A 217 18.69 -3.01 -5.08
CA ALA A 217 18.87 -1.57 -5.19
C ALA A 217 20.09 -1.02 -4.42
N GLY A 218 20.89 -1.90 -3.79
CA GLY A 218 22.16 -1.55 -3.14
C GLY A 218 22.01 -0.92 -1.76
N PHE A 219 20.87 -1.12 -1.09
CA PHE A 219 20.74 -0.84 0.34
C PHE A 219 21.26 -2.02 1.17
N ASP A 220 21.48 -1.80 2.46
CA ASP A 220 21.89 -2.86 3.39
C ASP A 220 20.68 -3.57 4.03
N GLU A 221 20.95 -4.70 4.71
CA GLU A 221 19.93 -5.53 5.39
C GLU A 221 19.24 -4.83 6.57
N SER A 222 19.72 -3.65 6.97
CA SER A 222 19.13 -2.84 8.03
C SER A 222 18.22 -1.72 7.51
N PHE A 223 17.98 -1.68 6.19
CA PHE A 223 17.01 -0.79 5.58
C PHE A 223 15.61 -0.98 6.18
N GLN A 224 14.95 0.13 6.47
CA GLN A 224 13.56 0.17 6.93
C GLN A 224 12.80 1.23 6.12
N GLY A 225 11.73 0.83 5.47
CA GLY A 225 10.97 1.71 4.61
C GLY A 225 9.91 0.99 3.79
N ILE A 226 9.63 1.55 2.62
CA ILE A 226 8.67 0.98 1.67
C ILE A 226 9.32 0.80 0.30
N TYR A 227 8.96 -0.28 -0.36
CA TYR A 227 9.22 -0.52 -1.77
C TYR A 227 7.88 -0.48 -2.51
N VAL A 228 7.84 0.17 -3.67
CA VAL A 228 6.67 0.22 -4.55
C VAL A 228 7.13 -0.12 -5.96
N GLN A 229 6.61 -1.22 -6.51
CA GLN A 229 6.99 -1.62 -7.86
C GLN A 229 6.56 -0.58 -8.90
N THR A 230 5.34 -0.07 -8.79
CA THR A 230 4.83 0.99 -9.66
C THR A 230 3.99 1.99 -8.87
N LEU A 231 4.38 3.26 -8.95
CA LEU A 231 3.69 4.40 -8.40
C LEU A 231 3.33 5.34 -9.55
N SER A 232 2.03 5.58 -9.77
CA SER A 232 1.59 6.54 -10.77
C SER A 232 1.02 7.77 -10.07
N VAL A 233 1.45 8.94 -10.55
CA VAL A 233 1.09 10.26 -10.03
C VAL A 233 0.27 10.96 -11.12
N TYR A 234 -0.96 11.31 -10.78
CA TYR A 234 -1.87 12.02 -11.67
C TYR A 234 -2.12 13.42 -11.14
N PHE A 235 -2.22 14.40 -12.03
CA PHE A 235 -2.46 15.79 -11.67
C PHE A 235 -3.90 16.21 -11.97
N ASP A 236 -4.45 17.09 -11.15
CA ASP A 236 -5.78 17.67 -11.32
C ASP A 236 -5.71 19.13 -11.80
N GLY A 237 -6.85 19.66 -12.27
CA GLY A 237 -6.97 21.03 -12.74
C GLY A 237 -6.10 21.32 -13.97
N GLU A 238 -5.60 22.55 -14.07
CA GLU A 238 -4.78 23.00 -15.20
C GLU A 238 -3.47 22.20 -15.35
N LEU A 239 -2.90 21.71 -14.24
CA LEU A 239 -1.72 20.85 -14.29
C LEU A 239 -2.02 19.53 -15.00
N GLY A 240 -3.20 18.96 -14.77
CA GLY A 240 -3.64 17.73 -15.42
C GLY A 240 -3.90 17.86 -16.92
N ASP A 241 -4.04 19.08 -17.44
CA ASP A 241 -4.18 19.34 -18.87
C ASP A 241 -2.82 19.48 -19.58
N ILE A 242 -1.75 19.79 -18.82
CA ILE A 242 -0.42 20.11 -19.36
C ILE A 242 0.56 18.96 -19.12
N LEU A 243 0.38 18.23 -18.01
CA LEU A 243 1.28 17.18 -17.56
C LEU A 243 0.60 15.81 -17.67
N PRO A 244 1.22 14.85 -18.39
CA PRO A 244 0.77 13.47 -18.37
C PRO A 244 1.04 12.86 -16.99
N PRO A 245 0.52 11.65 -16.73
CA PRO A 245 0.85 10.92 -15.51
C PRO A 245 2.36 10.67 -15.40
N VAL A 246 2.90 10.91 -14.21
CA VAL A 246 4.30 10.60 -13.88
C VAL A 246 4.33 9.22 -13.23
N ASN A 247 5.15 8.32 -13.76
CA ASN A 247 5.27 6.96 -13.27
C ASN A 247 6.64 6.76 -12.65
N ALA A 248 6.67 6.31 -11.40
CA ALA A 248 7.86 5.82 -10.75
C ALA A 248 7.84 4.29 -10.70
N SER A 249 8.97 3.66 -11.04
CA SER A 249 9.17 2.21 -11.00
C SER A 249 10.28 1.84 -10.03
N ASN A 250 10.10 0.71 -9.34
CA ASN A 250 10.99 0.24 -8.27
C ASN A 250 11.32 1.36 -7.27
N PHE A 251 10.29 2.10 -6.86
CA PHE A 251 10.43 3.28 -6.02
C PHE A 251 10.59 2.85 -4.56
N ILE A 252 11.70 3.26 -3.96
CA ILE A 252 12.10 2.90 -2.60
C ILE A 252 12.25 4.18 -1.80
N ILE A 253 11.66 4.22 -0.60
CA ILE A 253 11.85 5.32 0.35
C ILE A 253 11.95 4.76 1.77
N GLY A 254 13.03 5.12 2.47
CA GLY A 254 13.28 4.63 3.82
C GLY A 254 14.58 5.13 4.43
N THR A 255 15.08 4.39 5.42
CA THR A 255 16.39 4.63 6.02
C THR A 255 17.47 4.48 4.94
N GLY A 256 18.33 5.49 4.78
CA GLY A 256 19.33 5.51 3.71
C GLY A 256 18.89 6.22 2.42
N GLY A 257 17.62 6.64 2.30
CA GLY A 257 17.18 7.59 1.27
C GLY A 257 16.12 7.09 0.30
N VAL A 258 16.16 7.65 -0.91
CA VAL A 258 15.24 7.37 -2.01
C VAL A 258 15.99 6.77 -3.19
N SER A 259 15.42 5.71 -3.78
CA SER A 259 15.88 5.10 -5.04
C SER A 259 14.71 4.79 -5.95
N GLY A 260 14.97 4.62 -7.24
CA GLY A 260 13.98 4.22 -8.24
C GLY A 260 14.06 5.07 -9.49
N SER A 261 13.21 4.74 -10.47
CA SER A 261 13.19 5.40 -11.77
C SER A 261 11.89 6.14 -11.97
N ILE A 262 11.95 7.44 -12.22
CA ILE A 262 10.82 8.31 -12.51
C ILE A 262 10.77 8.56 -14.01
N SER A 263 9.60 8.41 -14.62
CA SER A 263 9.40 8.63 -16.04
C SER A 263 8.08 9.33 -16.32
N ALA A 264 8.07 10.14 -17.37
CA ALA A 264 6.87 10.72 -17.93
C ALA A 264 6.95 10.64 -19.46
N VAL A 265 5.87 10.16 -20.07
CA VAL A 265 5.76 10.05 -21.53
C VAL A 265 4.76 11.10 -21.99
N PHE A 266 5.20 11.93 -22.91
CA PHE A 266 4.46 13.04 -23.47
C PHE A 266 4.20 12.75 -24.95
N THR A 267 3.12 13.31 -25.48
CA THR A 267 2.76 13.17 -26.89
C THR A 267 2.55 14.55 -27.53
N PRO A 268 3.62 15.36 -27.68
CA PRO A 268 3.50 16.66 -28.31
C PRO A 268 3.11 16.50 -29.79
N GLY A 269 2.09 17.22 -30.22
CA GLY A 269 1.70 17.33 -31.63
C GLY A 269 2.57 18.37 -32.33
N PHE A 270 3.06 18.07 -33.53
CA PHE A 270 3.84 19.03 -34.32
C PHE A 270 3.00 19.55 -35.50
N ASP A 271 2.84 20.86 -35.59
CA ASP A 271 2.21 21.54 -36.72
C ASP A 271 3.29 21.97 -37.73
N PRO A 272 3.38 21.32 -38.91
CA PRO A 272 4.39 21.64 -39.92
C PRO A 272 4.17 22.99 -40.61
N ASP A 273 2.96 23.54 -40.57
CA ASP A 273 2.63 24.79 -41.27
C ASP A 273 3.05 25.99 -40.42
N THR A 274 2.86 25.92 -39.11
CA THR A 274 3.29 26.96 -38.16
C THR A 274 4.69 26.73 -37.61
N GLY A 275 5.23 25.52 -37.74
CA GLY A 275 6.51 25.13 -37.15
C GLY A 275 6.46 25.10 -35.62
N GLN A 276 5.28 24.90 -35.04
CA GLN A 276 5.06 24.90 -33.58
C GLN A 276 4.72 23.52 -33.06
N PHE A 277 5.20 23.21 -31.86
CA PHE A 277 4.66 22.11 -31.08
C PHE A 277 3.38 22.56 -30.36
N THR A 278 2.47 21.61 -30.19
CA THR A 278 1.16 21.73 -29.55
C THR A 278 0.95 20.53 -28.63
N GLY A 279 0.03 20.63 -27.67
CA GLY A 279 -0.24 19.55 -26.70
C GLY A 279 0.74 19.52 -25.52
N ASP A 280 0.78 18.39 -24.83
CA ASP A 280 1.50 18.24 -23.56
C ASP A 280 3.01 18.46 -23.70
N ALA A 281 3.60 19.13 -22.71
CA ALA A 281 5.01 19.54 -22.69
C ALA A 281 5.55 20.16 -24.00
N SER A 282 4.67 20.87 -24.73
CA SER A 282 5.07 21.78 -25.80
C SER A 282 5.28 23.20 -25.25
N GLY A 283 6.24 23.92 -25.83
CA GLY A 283 6.53 25.29 -25.41
C GLY A 283 7.64 25.93 -26.23
N THR A 284 8.10 27.11 -25.79
CA THR A 284 9.23 27.80 -26.42
C THR A 284 10.37 28.00 -25.44
N LEU A 285 11.58 27.60 -25.82
CA LEU A 285 12.80 27.85 -25.06
C LEU A 285 13.77 28.65 -25.94
N PHE A 286 14.17 29.84 -25.47
CA PHE A 286 14.97 30.80 -26.25
C PHE A 286 14.35 31.18 -27.61
N GLY A 287 13.02 31.25 -27.68
CA GLY A 287 12.28 31.54 -28.91
C GLY A 287 12.21 30.39 -29.91
N ILE A 288 12.71 29.20 -29.55
CA ILE A 288 12.64 27.98 -30.35
C ILE A 288 11.50 27.12 -29.83
N SER A 289 10.59 26.71 -30.71
CA SER A 289 9.51 25.78 -30.36
C SER A 289 10.08 24.40 -30.06
N MET A 290 9.68 23.81 -28.94
CA MET A 290 10.13 22.49 -28.50
C MET A 290 8.96 21.66 -27.97
N GLY A 291 9.07 20.35 -28.17
CA GLY A 291 8.19 19.35 -27.58
C GLY A 291 9.03 18.24 -26.93
N LEU A 292 8.80 18.02 -25.64
CA LEU A 292 9.39 16.91 -24.90
C LEU A 292 8.55 15.66 -25.18
N ASN A 293 9.19 14.54 -25.56
CA ASN A 293 8.48 13.26 -25.76
C ASN A 293 8.61 12.37 -24.53
N LYS A 294 9.76 12.40 -23.85
CA LYS A 294 10.03 11.53 -22.71
C LYS A 294 10.98 12.20 -21.73
N PHE A 295 10.60 12.15 -20.46
CA PHE A 295 11.45 12.45 -19.32
C PHE A 295 11.76 11.15 -18.59
N GLU A 296 13.02 10.91 -18.26
CA GLU A 296 13.45 9.83 -17.37
C GLU A 296 14.51 10.32 -16.40
N MET A 297 14.36 9.91 -15.15
CA MET A 297 15.28 10.18 -14.07
C MET A 297 15.46 8.91 -13.26
N GLU A 298 16.71 8.55 -12.96
CA GLU A 298 17.04 7.42 -12.09
C GLU A 298 17.76 7.96 -10.86
N MET A 299 17.23 7.62 -9.70
CA MET A 299 17.81 7.93 -8.40
C MET A 299 18.33 6.66 -7.73
N LEU A 300 19.53 6.76 -7.15
CA LEU A 300 20.13 5.69 -6.35
C LEU A 300 20.64 6.29 -5.03
N ARG A 301 19.94 6.00 -3.94
CA ARG A 301 20.28 6.45 -2.57
C ARG A 301 20.49 7.96 -2.50
N ASN A 302 19.48 8.71 -2.93
CA ASN A 302 19.47 10.17 -3.04
C ASN A 302 20.41 10.77 -4.10
N ASN A 303 21.19 9.97 -4.82
CA ASN A 303 22.04 10.46 -5.91
C ASN A 303 21.32 10.34 -7.24
N LEU A 304 21.39 11.38 -8.06
CA LEU A 304 20.96 11.32 -9.45
C LEU A 304 21.97 10.47 -10.23
N ASN A 305 21.57 9.25 -10.61
CA ASN A 305 22.42 8.30 -11.35
C ASN A 305 22.26 8.45 -12.86
N GLY A 306 21.02 8.72 -13.29
CA GLY A 306 20.66 8.86 -14.68
C GLY A 306 19.65 9.97 -14.88
N PHE A 307 19.82 10.71 -15.97
CA PHE A 307 18.86 11.71 -16.41
C PHE A 307 18.83 11.69 -17.93
N SER A 308 17.63 11.56 -18.50
CA SER A 308 17.42 11.52 -19.94
C SER A 308 16.19 12.33 -20.31
N LEU A 309 16.39 13.26 -21.23
CA LEU A 309 15.32 13.93 -21.94
C LEU A 309 15.36 13.42 -23.37
N LYS A 310 14.23 12.96 -23.89
CA LYS A 310 14.10 12.61 -25.30
C LYS A 310 13.11 13.56 -25.95
N ASP A 311 13.64 14.35 -26.88
CA ASP A 311 12.91 15.48 -27.46
C ASP A 311 12.76 15.35 -28.98
N GLY A 312 11.78 16.08 -29.50
CA GLY A 312 11.82 16.60 -30.86
C GLY A 312 12.27 18.05 -30.82
N PHE A 313 13.55 18.32 -31.11
CA PHE A 313 14.00 19.71 -31.33
C PHE A 313 13.83 20.09 -32.79
N ILE A 314 13.29 21.28 -33.02
CA ILE A 314 13.27 21.90 -34.35
C ILE A 314 14.10 23.18 -34.27
N PHE A 315 15.32 23.10 -34.81
CA PHE A 315 16.13 24.29 -34.96
C PHE A 315 15.56 25.13 -36.11
N PRO A 316 15.36 26.45 -35.92
CA PRO A 316 14.78 27.33 -36.94
C PRO A 316 15.62 27.42 -38.24
N PHE A 317 16.82 26.84 -38.25
CA PHE A 317 17.75 26.89 -39.39
C PHE A 317 17.94 25.55 -40.11
N SER A 318 17.36 24.44 -39.63
CA SER A 318 17.51 23.14 -40.30
C SER A 318 16.39 22.93 -41.32
N LYS A 319 16.73 23.10 -42.61
CA LYS A 319 15.91 22.56 -43.71
C LYS A 319 15.81 21.03 -43.52
N LYS A 320 14.68 20.57 -42.97
CA LYS A 320 14.21 19.17 -42.94
C LYS A 320 15.27 18.12 -42.59
N LYS A 321 15.67 18.01 -41.33
CA LYS A 321 16.20 16.75 -40.76
C LYS A 321 15.69 16.54 -39.34
N HIS A 322 14.84 15.54 -39.14
CA HIS A 322 14.59 14.97 -37.82
C HIS A 322 15.90 14.36 -37.30
N LEU A 323 16.47 14.94 -36.25
CA LEU A 323 17.59 14.36 -35.54
C LEU A 323 17.04 13.60 -34.34
N THR A 324 17.14 12.27 -34.36
CA THR A 324 16.97 11.43 -33.17
C THR A 324 18.35 11.27 -32.53
N THR A 325 18.59 11.89 -31.38
CA THR A 325 19.90 11.85 -30.70
C THR A 325 19.76 11.34 -29.26
N ASN A 326 20.45 10.23 -28.95
CA ASN A 326 20.57 9.67 -27.61
C ASN A 326 21.87 10.10 -26.88
N GLU A 327 22.83 10.75 -27.54
CA GLU A 327 24.18 10.97 -26.94
C GLU A 327 24.65 12.45 -26.86
N ASN A 328 24.02 13.39 -27.58
CA ASN A 328 24.55 14.75 -27.71
C ASN A 328 23.99 15.79 -26.73
N MET A 329 23.00 15.45 -25.89
CA MET A 329 22.40 16.43 -24.98
C MET A 329 23.24 16.71 -23.71
N CYS A 330 23.95 15.72 -23.17
CA CYS A 330 24.84 15.97 -22.03
C CYS A 330 25.99 16.94 -22.36
N GLN A 331 26.49 16.93 -23.60
CA GLN A 331 27.52 17.89 -24.02
C GLN A 331 26.99 19.30 -24.24
N LEU A 332 25.73 19.46 -24.68
CA LEU A 332 25.16 20.79 -24.83
C LEU A 332 24.87 21.43 -23.47
N MET A 333 24.37 20.68 -22.49
CA MET A 333 24.09 21.25 -21.16
C MET A 333 25.36 21.67 -20.40
N CYS A 334 26.49 20.98 -20.55
CA CYS A 334 27.77 21.40 -19.95
C CYS A 334 28.37 22.70 -20.52
N VAL A 335 27.84 23.21 -21.64
CA VAL A 335 28.28 24.49 -22.23
C VAL A 335 27.44 25.67 -21.74
N PHE A 336 26.28 25.42 -21.12
CA PHE A 336 25.31 26.45 -20.74
C PHE A 336 25.01 26.55 -19.23
N LEU A 337 25.73 25.81 -18.38
CA LEU A 337 25.77 25.99 -16.91
C LEU A 337 27.14 26.55 -16.49
#